data_AF-A0A699WAM0-F1
#
_entry.id   AF-A0A699WAM0-F1
#
_cell.length_a   1.000
_cell.length_b   1.000
_cell.length_c   1.000
_cell.angle_alpha   90.00
_cell.angle_beta   90.00
_cell.angle_gamma   90.00
#
_symmetry.space_group_name_H-M   'P 1'
#
loop_
_entity.id
_entity.type
_entity.pdbx_description
1 polymer ?
#
loop_
_entity_poly.entity_id
_entity_poly.type
_entity_poly.pdbx_seq_one_letter_code
_entity_poly.pdbx_strand_id
1 'polypeptide(L)'
;VTTKDIVEANQDRWLSETKAFATYNTLFGEVKMPGVEGLKYRVNLGVNYRQSQSGSYTGQGINAVNPTTISSGAVSNQVTTDYTIENILSYDRTFAGKHNINAIALYSASNNLFNQSRITATDIPSDAFQYYNLGRAAGQIT
;
A
#
# COMPACT_ATOMS: atom_id res chain seq x y z
N VAL A 1 -21.69 -3.65 -24.56
CA VAL A 1 -20.35 -3.66 -25.18
C VAL A 1 -19.96 -2.21 -25.39
N THR A 2 -19.02 -1.67 -24.62
CA THR A 2 -18.55 -0.29 -24.79
C THR A 2 -17.54 -0.29 -25.95
N THR A 3 -17.85 0.41 -27.04
CA THR A 3 -16.94 0.54 -28.18
C THR A 3 -15.83 1.54 -27.87
N LYS A 4 -14.64 1.32 -28.45
CA LYS A 4 -13.45 2.16 -28.28
C LYS A 4 -13.75 3.65 -28.52
N ASP A 5 -14.58 3.95 -29.52
CA ASP A 5 -14.98 5.31 -29.89
C ASP A 5 -15.74 6.05 -28.77
N ILE A 6 -16.55 5.33 -27.98
CA ILE A 6 -17.27 5.91 -26.83
C ILE A 6 -16.31 6.24 -25.69
N VAL A 7 -15.24 5.44 -25.52
CA VAL A 7 -14.21 5.68 -24.50
C VAL A 7 -13.37 6.90 -24.88
N GLU A 8 -12.93 6.99 -26.14
CA GLU A 8 -12.16 8.14 -26.63
C GLU A 8 -12.98 9.44 -26.59
N ALA A 9 -14.28 9.40 -26.92
CA ALA A 9 -15.15 10.56 -26.85
C ALA A 9 -15.41 11.09 -25.43
N ASN A 10 -15.15 10.28 -24.39
CA ASN A 10 -15.38 10.65 -22.98
C ASN A 10 -14.10 10.71 -22.15
N GLN A 11 -12.91 10.65 -22.77
CA GLN A 11 -11.63 10.65 -22.07
C GLN A 11 -11.44 11.85 -21.12
N ASP A 12 -11.99 13.02 -21.48
CA ASP A 12 -11.89 14.24 -20.68
C ASP A 12 -13.02 14.36 -19.64
N ARG A 13 -14.07 13.54 -19.77
CA ARG A 13 -15.30 13.55 -18.95
C ARG A 13 -15.38 12.38 -17.99
N TRP A 14 -14.49 11.40 -18.13
CA TRP A 14 -14.37 10.24 -17.25
C TRP A 14 -12.89 9.89 -17.09
N LEU A 15 -12.36 10.11 -15.90
CA LEU A 15 -10.96 9.88 -15.59
C LEU A 15 -10.82 9.04 -14.32
N SER A 16 -9.93 8.06 -14.35
CA SER A 16 -9.55 7.27 -13.19
C SER A 16 -8.05 6.96 -13.28
N GLU A 17 -7.28 7.53 -12.36
CA GLU A 17 -5.83 7.34 -12.29
C GLU A 17 -5.44 6.81 -10.91
N THR A 18 -4.46 5.92 -10.87
CA THR A 18 -3.81 5.52 -9.62
C THR A 18 -2.30 5.50 -9.84
N LYS A 19 -1.57 6.25 -9.02
CA LYS A 19 -0.12 6.23 -8.94
C LYS A 19 0.26 5.51 -7.65
N ALA A 20 1.12 4.51 -7.76
CA ALA A 20 1.55 3.73 -6.62
C ALA A 20 3.08 3.75 -6.51
N PHE A 21 3.56 3.79 -5.28
CA PHE A 21 4.96 3.63 -4.92
C PHE A 21 5.07 2.56 -3.84
N ALA A 22 6.02 1.66 -4.00
CA ALA A 22 6.26 0.60 -3.03
C ALA A 22 7.75 0.32 -2.87
N THR A 23 8.18 0.12 -1.63
CA THR A 23 9.52 -0.36 -1.30
C THR A 23 9.43 -1.51 -0.32
N TYR A 24 10.24 -2.54 -0.56
CA TYR A 24 10.32 -3.73 0.25
C TYR A 24 11.77 -3.86 0.68
N ASN A 25 12.03 -3.77 1.97
CA ASN A 25 13.37 -3.74 2.52
C ASN A 25 13.52 -4.88 3.50
N THR A 26 14.65 -5.58 3.41
CA THR A 26 15.03 -6.61 4.36
C THR A 26 16.44 -6.35 4.85
N LEU A 27 16.63 -6.55 6.15
CA LEU A 27 17.92 -6.47 6.82
C LEU A 27 18.05 -7.69 7.72
N PHE A 28 19.22 -8.29 7.78
CA PHE A 28 19.50 -9.32 8.77
C PHE A 28 20.88 -9.12 9.37
N GLY A 29 21.02 -9.58 10.61
CA GLY A 29 22.28 -9.63 11.33
C GLY A 29 22.43 -10.99 11.98
N GLU A 30 23.63 -11.54 11.95
CA GLU A 30 23.96 -12.81 12.60
C GLU A 30 25.24 -12.67 13.40
N VAL A 31 25.23 -13.22 14.61
CA VAL A 31 26.39 -13.24 15.50
C VAL A 31 26.53 -14.64 16.12
N LYS A 32 27.75 -15.17 16.05
CA LYS A 32 28.14 -16.38 16.79
C LYS A 32 28.55 -15.96 18.19
N MET A 33 27.99 -16.59 19.21
CA MET A 33 28.26 -16.21 20.60
C MET A 33 29.70 -16.58 20.98
N PRO A 34 30.55 -15.61 21.36
CA PRO A 34 31.89 -15.92 21.82
C PRO A 34 31.83 -16.73 23.12
N GLY A 35 32.64 -17.79 23.22
CA GLY A 35 32.70 -18.65 24.40
C GLY A 35 31.66 -19.77 24.48
N VAL A 36 30.67 -19.81 23.57
CA VAL A 36 29.71 -20.92 23.48
C VAL A 36 29.69 -21.49 22.07
N GLU A 37 30.44 -22.56 21.86
CA GLU A 37 30.49 -23.27 20.58
C GLU A 37 29.10 -23.76 20.16
N GLY A 38 28.74 -23.49 18.91
CA GLY A 38 27.46 -23.90 18.34
C GLY A 38 26.31 -22.92 18.58
N LEU A 39 26.45 -21.94 19.49
CA LEU A 39 25.41 -20.96 19.78
C LEU A 39 25.49 -19.75 18.85
N LYS A 40 24.37 -19.43 18.21
CA LYS A 40 24.25 -18.38 17.21
C LYS A 40 22.94 -17.64 17.37
N TYR A 41 23.01 -16.33 17.30
CA TYR A 41 21.84 -15.45 17.30
C TYR A 41 21.71 -14.77 15.94
N ARG A 42 20.50 -14.77 15.39
CA ARG A 42 20.16 -14.10 14.14
C ARG A 42 18.93 -13.23 14.36
N VAL A 43 18.98 -12.01 13.84
CA VAL A 43 17.83 -11.11 13.77
C VAL A 43 17.51 -10.83 12.30
N ASN A 44 16.25 -10.93 11.91
CA ASN A 44 15.75 -10.50 10.61
C ASN A 44 14.77 -9.34 10.83
N LEU A 45 14.86 -8.30 10.01
CA LEU A 45 13.94 -7.18 9.96
C LEU A 45 13.42 -7.03 8.53
N GLY A 46 12.11 -7.11 8.36
CA GLY A 46 11.41 -6.77 7.12
C GLY A 46 10.64 -5.47 7.33
N VAL A 47 10.78 -4.50 6.42
CA VAL A 47 10.00 -3.26 6.41
C VAL A 47 9.48 -3.00 5.01
N ASN A 48 8.16 -2.92 4.88
CA ASN A 48 7.48 -2.63 3.63
C ASN A 48 6.74 -1.32 3.75
N TYR A 49 6.92 -0.45 2.77
CA TYR A 49 6.20 0.81 2.63
C TYR A 49 5.48 0.79 1.29
N ARG A 50 4.16 0.98 1.31
CA ARG A 50 3.32 1.10 0.12
C ARG A 50 2.48 2.35 0.22
N GLN A 51 2.51 3.17 -0.81
CA GLN A 51 1.66 4.34 -0.95
C GLN A 51 0.94 4.29 -2.28
N SER A 52 -0.35 4.60 -2.27
CA SER A 52 -1.13 4.81 -3.49
C SER A 52 -1.86 6.13 -3.40
N GLN A 53 -1.76 6.91 -4.47
CA GLN A 53 -2.56 8.10 -4.68
C GLN A 53 -3.46 7.85 -5.88
N SER A 54 -4.77 7.96 -5.67
CA SER A 54 -5.76 7.81 -6.73
C SER A 54 -6.61 9.05 -6.88
N GLY A 55 -7.02 9.28 -8.12
CA GLY A 55 -7.91 10.35 -8.51
C GLY A 55 -8.97 9.81 -9.46
N SER A 56 -10.22 10.20 -9.24
CA SER A 56 -11.33 9.82 -10.11
C SER A 56 -12.22 11.01 -10.37
N TYR A 57 -12.70 11.14 -11.61
CA TYR A 57 -13.64 12.15 -12.04
C TYR A 57 -14.71 11.54 -12.94
N THR A 58 -15.96 11.91 -12.70
CA THR A 58 -17.11 11.56 -13.52
C THR A 58 -17.88 12.85 -13.82
N GLY A 59 -17.88 13.25 -15.08
CA GLY A 59 -18.62 14.42 -15.57
C GLY A 59 -20.13 14.23 -15.53
N GLN A 60 -20.87 15.32 -15.69
CA GLN A 60 -22.32 15.31 -15.62
C GLN A 60 -22.95 14.33 -16.63
N GLY A 61 -23.89 13.52 -16.15
CA GLY A 61 -24.65 12.56 -16.97
C GLY A 61 -23.85 11.33 -17.46
N ILE A 62 -22.56 11.24 -17.15
CA ILE A 62 -21.72 10.08 -17.51
C ILE A 62 -22.15 8.87 -16.68
N ASN A 63 -22.42 7.74 -17.36
CA ASN A 63 -22.88 6.48 -16.75
C ASN A 63 -24.13 6.62 -15.85
N ALA A 64 -24.96 7.63 -16.09
CA ALA A 64 -26.19 7.88 -15.35
C ALA A 64 -27.44 7.67 -16.22
N VAL A 65 -28.53 7.18 -15.60
CA VAL A 65 -29.85 7.08 -16.26
C VAL A 65 -30.41 8.48 -16.54
N ASN A 66 -30.09 9.45 -15.69
CA ASN A 66 -30.47 10.85 -15.89
C ASN A 66 -29.27 11.65 -16.46
N PRO A 67 -29.41 12.28 -17.65
CA PRO A 67 -28.39 13.14 -18.23
C PRO A 67 -28.02 14.36 -17.36
N THR A 68 -28.85 14.74 -16.40
CA THR A 68 -28.60 15.87 -15.48
C THR A 68 -27.98 15.46 -14.14
N THR A 69 -27.58 14.19 -13.97
CA THR A 69 -26.85 13.77 -12.76
C THR A 69 -25.55 14.55 -12.65
N ILE A 70 -25.41 15.32 -11.56
CA ILE A 70 -24.26 16.21 -11.31
C ILE A 70 -22.93 15.47 -11.33
N SER A 71 -21.87 16.18 -11.71
CA SER A 71 -20.52 15.62 -11.73
C SER A 71 -20.02 15.27 -10.33
N SER A 72 -19.06 14.35 -10.26
CA SER A 72 -18.42 13.94 -9.01
C SER A 72 -16.93 13.70 -9.22
N GLY A 73 -16.15 13.93 -8.17
CA GLY A 73 -14.72 13.67 -8.16
C GLY A 73 -14.25 13.19 -6.80
N ALA A 74 -13.13 12.47 -6.79
CA ALA A 74 -12.50 12.01 -5.57
C ALA A 74 -10.97 11.98 -5.72
N VAL A 75 -10.28 12.25 -4.61
CA VAL A 75 -8.85 12.00 -4.45
C VAL A 75 -8.67 11.17 -3.20
N SER A 76 -7.89 10.10 -3.28
CA SER A 76 -7.54 9.26 -2.13
C SER A 76 -6.03 9.10 -2.06
N ASN A 77 -5.49 9.17 -0.84
CA ASN A 77 -4.11 8.80 -0.53
C ASN A 77 -4.15 7.70 0.53
N GLN A 78 -3.61 6.53 0.20
CA GLN A 78 -3.46 5.40 1.11
C GLN A 78 -1.99 5.16 1.37
N VAL A 79 -1.64 4.93 2.62
CA VAL A 79 -0.31 4.52 3.05
C VAL A 79 -0.44 3.28 3.90
N THR A 80 0.25 2.21 3.50
CA THR A 80 0.42 1.01 4.30
C THR A 80 1.88 0.85 4.67
N THR A 81 2.17 0.70 5.96
CA THR A 81 3.50 0.33 6.47
C THR A 81 3.40 -0.99 7.20
N ASP A 82 4.19 -1.97 6.76
CA ASP A 82 4.34 -3.25 7.43
C ASP A 82 5.75 -3.37 7.98
N TYR A 83 5.88 -3.92 9.19
CA TYR A 83 7.18 -4.39 9.65
C TYR A 83 7.07 -5.73 10.35
N THR A 84 8.14 -6.52 10.26
CA THR A 84 8.31 -7.78 10.98
C THR A 84 9.73 -7.84 11.51
N ILE A 85 9.89 -8.14 12.80
CA ILE A 85 11.17 -8.47 13.41
C ILE A 85 11.14 -9.91 13.91
N GLU A 86 12.14 -10.68 13.51
CA GLU A 86 12.29 -12.08 13.89
C GLU A 86 13.62 -12.28 14.59
N ASN A 87 13.58 -12.88 15.77
CA ASN A 87 14.74 -13.20 16.58
C ASN A 87 14.87 -14.73 16.63
N ILE A 88 16.03 -15.23 16.24
CA ILE A 88 16.33 -16.65 16.14
C ILE A 88 17.57 -16.93 16.99
N LEU A 89 17.42 -17.71 18.04
CA LEU A 89 18.53 -18.28 18.78
C LEU A 89 18.66 -19.74 18.41
N SER A 90 19.84 -20.14 17.93
CA SER A 90 20.11 -21.51 17.47
C SER A 90 21.33 -22.07 18.17
N TYR A 91 21.26 -23.33 18.57
CA TYR A 91 22.35 -24.09 19.14
C TYR A 91 22.54 -25.36 18.31
N ASP A 92 23.69 -25.50 17.66
CA ASP A 92 24.06 -26.70 16.92
C ASP A 92 25.43 -27.17 17.39
N ARG A 93 25.48 -28.32 18.08
CA ARG A 93 26.74 -28.89 18.56
C ARG A 93 26.73 -30.40 18.52
N THR A 94 27.88 -30.95 18.12
CA THR A 94 28.17 -32.37 18.22
C THR A 94 29.07 -32.64 19.43
N PHE A 95 28.59 -33.46 20.35
CA PHE A 95 29.31 -33.88 21.54
C PHE A 95 30.04 -35.20 21.29
N ALA A 96 31.35 -35.21 21.57
CA ALA A 96 32.22 -36.38 21.45
C ALA A 96 32.15 -37.12 20.10
N GLY A 97 31.72 -36.44 19.03
CA GLY A 97 31.49 -37.04 17.71
C GLY A 97 30.33 -38.05 17.65
N LYS A 98 29.54 -38.21 18.71
CA LYS A 98 28.53 -39.28 18.85
C LYS A 98 27.10 -38.76 18.95
N HIS A 99 26.91 -37.58 19.55
CA HIS A 99 25.59 -37.03 19.81
C HIS A 99 25.50 -35.62 19.21
N ASN A 100 24.61 -35.43 18.26
CA ASN A 100 24.30 -34.11 17.73
C ASN A 100 23.07 -33.54 18.46
N ILE A 101 23.18 -32.29 18.89
CA ILE A 101 22.08 -31.53 19.45
C ILE A 101 21.86 -30.31 18.56
N ASN A 102 20.65 -30.19 18.02
CA ASN A 102 20.16 -29.01 17.36
C ASN A 102 18.94 -28.49 18.13
N ALA A 103 19.00 -27.24 18.57
CA ALA A 103 17.91 -26.57 19.26
C ALA A 103 17.72 -25.17 18.68
N ILE A 104 16.46 -24.75 18.51
CA ILE A 104 16.09 -23.45 17.99
C ILE A 104 15.01 -22.83 18.88
N ALA A 105 15.20 -21.56 19.24
CA ALA A 105 14.19 -20.72 19.88
C ALA A 105 13.89 -19.53 18.95
N LEU A 106 12.61 -19.25 18.75
CA LEU A 106 12.12 -18.23 17.82
C LEU A 106 11.20 -17.26 18.54
N TYR A 107 11.33 -15.98 18.24
CA TYR A 107 10.37 -14.94 18.61
C TYR A 107 10.15 -13.99 17.43
N SER A 108 8.89 -13.79 17.05
CA SER A 108 8.50 -12.91 15.95
C SER A 108 7.48 -11.89 16.42
N ALA A 109 7.64 -10.66 15.97
CA ALA A 109 6.68 -9.59 16.17
C ALA A 109 6.48 -8.85 14.85
N SER A 110 5.23 -8.61 14.48
CA SER A 110 4.88 -7.86 13.28
C SER A 110 3.76 -6.88 13.54
N ASN A 111 3.67 -5.87 12.69
CA ASN A 111 2.56 -4.92 12.71
C ASN A 111 2.26 -4.42 11.30
N ASN A 112 1.00 -4.07 11.07
CA ASN A 112 0.51 -3.44 9.86
C ASN A 112 -0.21 -2.15 10.25
N LEU A 113 0.22 -1.04 9.66
CA LEU A 113 -0.38 0.27 9.84
C LEU A 113 -0.96 0.72 8.52
N PHE A 114 -2.26 1.01 8.50
CA PHE A 114 -2.98 1.50 7.34
C PHE A 114 -3.60 2.86 7.64
N ASN A 115 -3.23 3.86 6.84
CA ASN A 115 -3.77 5.20 6.90
C ASN A 115 -4.36 5.57 5.55
N GLN A 116 -5.57 6.12 5.56
CA GLN A 116 -6.22 6.65 4.36
C GLN A 116 -6.72 8.06 4.61
N SER A 117 -6.49 8.93 3.63
CA SER A 117 -7.17 10.21 3.50
C SER A 117 -7.92 10.21 2.18
N ARG A 118 -9.18 10.63 2.21
CA ARG A 118 -10.03 10.70 1.02
C ARG A 118 -10.80 12.00 1.04
N ILE A 119 -10.81 12.67 -0.11
CA ILE A 119 -11.62 13.86 -0.37
C ILE A 119 -12.53 13.51 -1.54
N THR A 120 -13.78 13.93 -1.42
CA THR A 120 -14.80 13.85 -2.46
C THR A 120 -15.40 15.21 -2.70
N ALA A 121 -15.81 15.47 -3.94
CA ALA A 121 -16.58 16.65 -4.28
C ALA A 121 -17.65 16.34 -5.32
N THR A 122 -18.76 17.07 -5.26
CA THR A 122 -19.84 17.04 -6.26
C THR A 122 -20.03 18.39 -6.92
N ASP A 123 -20.65 18.40 -8.11
CA ASP A 123 -20.92 19.62 -8.88
C ASP A 123 -19.63 20.41 -9.19
N ILE A 124 -18.69 19.71 -9.84
CA ILE A 124 -17.42 20.27 -10.34
C ILE A 124 -17.74 21.11 -11.58
N PRO A 125 -17.46 22.44 -11.58
CA PRO A 125 -17.97 23.39 -12.57
C PRO A 125 -17.47 23.22 -14.01
N SER A 126 -16.41 22.43 -14.21
CA SER A 126 -15.83 22.19 -15.52
C SER A 126 -15.19 20.82 -15.59
N ASP A 127 -15.43 20.12 -16.70
CA ASP A 127 -14.76 18.85 -17.05
C ASP A 127 -13.23 19.04 -17.13
N ALA A 128 -12.71 20.26 -17.33
CA ALA A 128 -11.28 20.57 -17.32
C ALA A 128 -10.64 20.56 -15.92
N PHE A 129 -11.43 20.71 -14.84
CA PHE A 129 -10.90 20.67 -13.47
C PHE A 129 -10.66 19.25 -12.97
N GLN A 130 -11.44 18.27 -13.45
CA GLN A 130 -11.35 16.85 -13.10
C GLN A 130 -11.20 16.64 -11.57
N TYR A 131 -10.36 15.69 -11.14
CA TYR A 131 -10.00 15.52 -9.72
C TYR A 131 -8.81 16.39 -9.29
N TYR A 132 -8.17 17.12 -10.21
CA TYR A 132 -6.98 17.93 -9.90
C TYR A 132 -7.32 19.18 -9.09
N ASN A 133 -8.57 19.65 -9.12
CA ASN A 133 -9.00 20.85 -8.39
C ASN A 133 -10.40 20.72 -7.76
N LEU A 134 -10.57 19.73 -6.87
CA LEU A 134 -11.83 19.50 -6.14
C LEU A 134 -12.25 20.70 -5.28
N GLY A 135 -11.33 21.60 -4.91
CA GLY A 135 -11.62 22.80 -4.12
C GLY A 135 -12.43 23.88 -4.85
N ARG A 136 -12.64 23.73 -6.16
CA ARG A 136 -13.51 24.62 -6.97
C ARG A 136 -14.92 24.06 -7.17
N ALA A 137 -15.24 22.92 -6.57
CA ALA A 137 -16.58 22.35 -6.63
C ALA A 137 -17.62 23.31 -6.04
N ALA A 138 -18.77 23.42 -6.72
CA ALA A 138 -19.90 24.22 -6.24
C ALA A 138 -20.79 23.43 -5.26
N GLY A 139 -20.66 22.10 -5.26
CA GLY A 139 -21.39 21.19 -4.39
C GLY A 139 -20.66 20.85 -3.10
N GLN A 140 -21.05 19.73 -2.50
CA GLN A 140 -20.51 19.29 -1.22
C GLN A 140 -19.08 18.77 -1.39
N ILE A 141 -18.19 19.18 -0.47
CA ILE A 141 -16.83 18.65 -0.33
C ILE A 141 -16.75 17.92 1.01
N THR A 142 -16.23 16.69 1.03
CA THR A 142 -16.12 15.84 2.24
C THR A 142 -14.87 14.99 2.16
#